data_AF-A0A931IBN1-F1
#
_entry.id   AF-A0A931IBN1-F1
#
_cell.length_a   1.000
_cell.length_b   1.000
_cell.length_c   1.000
_cell.angle_alpha   90.00
_cell.angle_beta   90.00
_cell.angle_gamma   90.00
#
_symmetry.space_group_name_H-M   'P 1'
#
loop_
_entity.id
_entity.type
_entity.pdbx_description
1 polymer ?
#
loop_
_entity_poly.entity_id
_entity_poly.type
_entity_poly.pdbx_seq_one_letter_code
_entity_poly.pdbx_strand_id
1 'polypeptide(L)'
;MSWTDSLLYGGLAGAGAVALLVAVMVLAVGKIDALDRREPRVPGPVVGSEVPREWVEEAALRRPSHDLPAEPFEVAEARREVQIHRDCKLDHCPRKVAALNTLINAGLVSTGVPHGVR
;
A
#
# COMPACT_ATOMS: atom_id res chain seq x y z
N MET A 1 -15.79 -52.53 3.06
CA MET A 1 -15.03 -51.26 3.08
C MET A 1 -14.65 -50.99 4.52
N SER A 2 -13.35 -50.92 4.86
CA SER A 2 -12.91 -50.71 6.23
C SER A 2 -12.94 -49.21 6.57
N TRP A 3 -13.32 -48.85 7.80
CA TRP A 3 -13.45 -47.45 8.24
C TRP A 3 -12.13 -46.65 8.14
N THR A 4 -10.99 -47.36 8.17
CA THR A 4 -9.65 -46.82 7.95
C THR A 4 -9.42 -46.35 6.51
N ASP A 5 -10.05 -46.97 5.51
CA ASP A 5 -9.95 -46.53 4.11
C ASP A 5 -10.65 -45.17 3.92
N SER A 6 -11.79 -44.95 4.58
CA SER A 6 -12.54 -43.69 4.48
C SER A 6 -11.82 -42.50 5.12
N LEU A 7 -11.05 -42.72 6.20
CA LEU A 7 -10.25 -41.68 6.84
C LEU A 7 -8.99 -41.33 6.04
N LEU A 8 -8.37 -42.32 5.39
CA LEU A 8 -7.23 -42.10 4.49
C LEU A 8 -7.64 -41.36 3.21
N TYR A 9 -8.74 -41.76 2.57
CA TYR A 9 -9.28 -41.06 1.40
C TYR A 9 -9.81 -39.67 1.75
N GLY A 10 -10.45 -39.49 2.90
CA GLY A 10 -10.90 -38.17 3.39
C GLY A 10 -9.73 -37.22 3.69
N GLY A 11 -8.65 -37.73 4.28
CA GLY A 11 -7.43 -36.95 4.54
C GLY A 11 -6.66 -36.56 3.27
N LEU A 12 -6.53 -37.47 2.30
CA LEU A 12 -5.89 -37.21 1.00
C LEU A 12 -6.72 -36.25 0.14
N ALA A 13 -8.05 -36.39 0.13
CA ALA A 13 -8.95 -35.48 -0.58
C ALA A 13 -8.94 -34.07 0.05
N GLY A 14 -8.90 -33.98 1.38
CA GLY A 14 -8.79 -32.71 2.10
C GLY A 14 -7.46 -31.98 1.84
N ALA A 15 -6.34 -32.71 1.88
CA ALA A 15 -5.02 -32.14 1.61
C ALA A 15 -4.90 -31.62 0.16
N GLY A 16 -5.44 -32.37 -0.81
CA GLY A 16 -5.49 -31.94 -2.21
C GLY A 16 -6.29 -30.65 -2.41
N ALA A 17 -7.46 -30.53 -1.78
CA ALA A 17 -8.29 -29.34 -1.86
C ALA A 17 -7.63 -28.10 -1.24
N VAL A 18 -6.96 -28.26 -0.10
CA VAL A 18 -6.21 -27.17 0.55
C VAL A 18 -5.01 -26.75 -0.31
N ALA A 19 -4.24 -27.70 -0.84
CA ALA A 19 -3.12 -27.40 -1.73
C ALA A 19 -3.57 -26.65 -2.99
N LEU A 20 -4.69 -27.05 -3.58
CA LEU A 20 -5.31 -26.36 -4.71
C LEU A 20 -5.70 -24.93 -4.35
N LEU A 21 -6.39 -24.73 -3.23
CA LEU A 21 -6.80 -23.40 -2.76
C LEU A 21 -5.59 -22.48 -2.52
N VAL A 22 -4.54 -22.99 -1.88
CA VAL A 22 -3.29 -22.24 -1.65
C VAL A 22 -2.66 -21.86 -2.98
N ALA A 23 -2.55 -22.79 -3.94
CA ALA A 23 -1.99 -22.51 -5.26
C ALA A 23 -2.78 -21.43 -6.03
N VAL A 24 -4.11 -21.49 -5.99
CA VAL A 24 -4.99 -20.47 -6.59
C VAL A 24 -4.80 -19.11 -5.91
N MET A 25 -4.72 -19.05 -4.59
CA MET A 25 -4.46 -17.81 -3.85
C MET A 25 -3.11 -17.19 -4.21
N VAL A 26 -2.04 -17.99 -4.29
CA VAL A 26 -0.71 -17.51 -4.71
C VAL A 26 -0.76 -16.91 -6.13
N LEU A 27 -1.43 -17.59 -7.08
CA LEU A 27 -1.59 -17.08 -8.44
C LEU A 27 -2.43 -15.81 -8.50
N ALA A 28 -3.51 -15.73 -7.73
CA ALA A 28 -4.37 -14.56 -7.67
C ALA A 28 -3.63 -13.32 -7.12
N VAL A 29 -2.90 -13.48 -6.01
CA VAL A 29 -2.09 -12.41 -5.41
C VAL A 29 -0.96 -11.99 -6.37
N GLY A 30 -0.26 -12.94 -6.99
CA GLY A 30 0.79 -12.63 -7.96
C GLY A 30 0.29 -11.89 -9.20
N LYS A 31 -0.92 -12.18 -9.68
CA LYS A 31 -1.52 -11.43 -10.79
C LYS A 31 -1.95 -10.02 -10.42
N ILE A 32 -2.45 -9.80 -9.20
CA ILE A 32 -2.78 -8.46 -8.71
C ILE A 32 -1.50 -7.61 -8.64
N ASP A 33 -0.41 -8.17 -8.11
CA ASP A 33 0.89 -7.49 -8.07
C ASP A 33 1.45 -7.19 -9.47
N ALA A 34 1.30 -8.13 -10.41
CA ALA A 34 1.74 -7.94 -11.80
C ALA A 34 0.90 -6.91 -12.57
N LEU A 35 -0.41 -6.81 -12.30
CA LEU A 35 -1.27 -5.79 -12.88
C LEU A 35 -0.93 -4.41 -12.33
N ASP A 36 -0.58 -4.33 -11.06
CA ASP A 36 -0.20 -3.10 -10.42
C ASP A 36 1.16 -2.55 -10.91
N ARG A 37 2.13 -3.44 -11.20
CA ARG A 37 3.42 -3.04 -11.80
C ARG A 37 3.33 -2.59 -13.26
N ARG A 38 2.17 -2.67 -13.91
CA ARG A 38 2.00 -1.99 -15.21
C ARG A 38 1.95 -0.50 -14.94
N GLU A 39 3.12 0.12 -14.96
CA GLU A 39 3.23 1.57 -14.88
C GLU A 39 2.31 2.21 -15.94
N PRO A 40 1.55 3.26 -15.58
CA PRO A 40 0.88 4.09 -16.57
C PRO A 40 1.92 4.51 -17.60
N ARG A 41 1.67 4.26 -18.88
CA ARG A 41 2.54 4.73 -19.96
C ARG A 41 2.54 6.25 -19.94
N VAL A 42 3.50 6.86 -19.25
CA VAL A 42 3.69 8.31 -19.24
C VAL A 42 4.20 8.67 -20.63
N PRO A 43 3.49 9.52 -21.39
CA PRO A 43 4.03 10.06 -22.64
C PRO A 43 5.41 10.68 -22.34
N GLY A 44 6.40 10.38 -23.18
CA GLY A 44 7.77 10.88 -23.00
C GLY A 44 7.79 12.41 -22.86
N PRO A 45 8.83 12.97 -22.22
CA PRO A 45 8.92 14.41 -21.99
C PRO A 45 8.80 15.17 -23.31
N VAL A 46 7.79 16.02 -23.41
CA VAL A 46 7.63 16.95 -24.54
C VAL A 46 8.69 18.05 -24.34
N VAL A 47 9.82 17.91 -25.03
CA VAL A 47 10.92 18.87 -24.96
C VAL A 47 10.49 20.17 -25.66
N GLY A 48 10.38 21.27 -24.91
CA GLY A 48 10.28 22.62 -25.47
C GLY A 48 9.01 23.42 -25.14
N SER A 49 8.07 22.90 -24.34
CA SER A 49 6.94 23.71 -23.84
C SER A 49 7.21 24.17 -22.41
N GLU A 50 7.19 25.49 -22.17
CA GLU A 50 7.04 26.02 -20.82
C GLU A 50 5.74 25.42 -20.24
N VAL A 51 5.88 24.54 -19.25
CA VAL A 51 4.72 23.88 -18.64
C VAL A 51 4.00 24.92 -17.79
N PRO A 52 2.71 25.19 -18.04
CA PRO A 52 1.95 26.11 -17.21
C PRO A 52 2.00 25.68 -15.75
N ARG A 53 2.15 26.64 -14.82
CA ARG A 53 2.22 26.35 -13.37
C ARG A 53 1.02 25.54 -12.90
N GLU A 54 -0.18 25.81 -13.45
CA GLU A 54 -1.37 25.04 -13.12
C GLU A 54 -1.25 23.53 -13.43
N TRP A 55 -0.53 23.16 -14.50
CA TRP A 55 -0.34 21.76 -14.89
C TRP A 55 0.71 21.07 -14.02
N VAL A 56 1.70 21.82 -13.53
CA VAL A 56 2.68 21.31 -12.56
C VAL A 56 2.00 21.03 -11.22
N GLU A 57 1.15 21.94 -10.76
CA GLU A 57 0.36 21.75 -9.54
C GLU A 57 -0.62 20.57 -9.66
N GLU A 58 -1.30 20.45 -10.81
CA GLU A 58 -2.20 19.31 -11.07
C GLU A 58 -1.44 17.98 -11.21
N ALA A 59 -0.25 17.99 -11.82
CA ALA A 59 0.60 16.79 -11.91
C ALA A 59 1.19 16.39 -10.55
N ALA A 60 1.56 17.36 -9.71
CA ALA A 60 2.00 17.11 -8.33
C ALA A 60 0.88 16.54 -7.46
N LEU A 61 -0.39 16.89 -7.74
CA LEU A 61 -1.54 16.22 -7.14
C LEU A 61 -1.71 14.78 -7.63
N ARG A 62 -1.37 14.47 -8.89
CA ARG A 62 -1.40 13.10 -9.43
C ARG A 62 -0.24 12.22 -8.94
N ARG A 63 0.93 12.81 -8.68
CA ARG A 63 2.08 12.12 -8.08
C ARG A 63 2.58 12.90 -6.87
N PRO A 64 2.12 12.53 -5.67
CA PRO A 64 2.58 13.19 -4.47
C PRO A 64 4.09 13.02 -4.29
N SER A 65 4.75 14.08 -3.77
CA SER A 65 6.16 14.02 -3.39
C SER A 65 6.37 12.96 -2.30
N HIS A 66 7.52 12.30 -2.33
CA HIS A 66 7.93 11.35 -1.29
C HIS A 66 9.04 11.91 -0.39
N ASP A 67 9.47 13.14 -0.65
CA ASP A 67 10.51 13.79 0.12
C ASP A 67 10.04 14.04 1.54
N LEU A 68 10.96 13.93 2.49
CA LEU A 68 10.72 14.30 3.87
C LEU A 68 10.30 15.78 3.91
N PRO A 69 9.20 16.14 4.57
CA PRO A 69 8.81 17.53 4.65
C PRO A 69 9.86 18.29 5.48
N ALA A 70 10.17 19.52 5.06
CA ALA A 70 11.14 20.37 5.75
C ALA A 70 10.67 20.73 7.16
N GLU A 71 9.36 20.83 7.35
CA GLU A 71 8.72 21.11 8.63
C GLU A 71 7.72 20.01 8.99
N PRO A 72 7.44 19.77 10.29
CA PRO A 72 6.39 18.87 10.70
C PRO A 72 5.03 19.33 10.15
N PHE A 73 4.21 18.39 9.68
CA PHE A 73 2.85 18.70 9.24
C PHE A 73 1.98 19.22 10.39
N GLU A 74 1.06 20.13 10.06
CA GLU A 74 -0.10 20.36 10.91
C GLU A 74 -1.06 19.16 10.86
N VAL A 75 -1.93 19.02 11.86
CA VAL A 75 -2.88 17.89 11.94
C VAL A 75 -3.76 17.77 10.70
N ALA A 76 -4.27 18.90 10.19
CA ALA A 76 -5.13 18.91 9.01
C ALA A 76 -4.38 18.47 7.74
N GLU A 77 -3.14 18.93 7.59
CA GLU A 77 -2.25 18.55 6.50
C GLU A 77 -1.87 17.07 6.59
N ALA A 78 -1.53 16.59 7.77
CA ALA A 78 -1.20 15.19 8.01
C ALA A 78 -2.36 14.25 7.63
N ARG A 79 -3.60 14.62 7.95
CA ARG A 79 -4.79 13.85 7.53
C ARG A 79 -4.91 13.81 6.01
N ARG A 80 -4.73 14.96 5.34
CA ARG A 80 -4.75 15.04 3.88
C ARG A 80 -3.63 14.20 3.26
N GLU A 81 -2.43 14.30 3.79
CA GLU A 81 -1.24 13.62 3.28
C GLU A 81 -1.37 12.10 3.39
N VAL A 82 -1.89 11.59 4.51
CA VAL A 82 -2.18 10.15 4.69
C VAL A 82 -3.25 9.67 3.71
N GLN A 83 -4.25 10.48 3.39
CA GLN A 83 -5.26 10.14 2.38
C GLN A 83 -4.66 10.08 0.98
N ILE A 84 -3.86 11.07 0.60
CA ILE A 84 -3.16 11.11 -0.69
C ILE A 84 -2.20 9.90 -0.81
N HIS A 85 -1.53 9.54 0.28
CA HIS A 85 -0.58 8.42 0.34
C HIS A 85 -1.21 7.07 0.70
N ARG A 86 -2.55 6.94 0.65
CA ARG A 86 -3.23 5.68 0.95
C ARG A 86 -2.76 4.54 0.05
N ASP A 87 -2.59 4.85 -1.24
CA ASP A 87 -2.21 3.88 -2.27
C ASP A 87 -0.70 3.93 -2.58
N CYS A 88 0.07 4.69 -1.81
CA CYS A 88 1.53 4.74 -1.96
C CYS A 88 2.17 3.42 -1.52
N LYS A 89 2.90 2.79 -2.45
CA LYS A 89 3.54 1.47 -2.28
C LYS A 89 5.03 1.51 -1.99
N LEU A 90 5.60 2.71 -1.86
CA LEU A 90 6.99 2.84 -1.41
C LEU A 90 7.08 2.32 0.02
N ASP A 91 7.76 1.19 0.18
CA ASP A 91 8.15 0.66 1.47
C ASP A 91 8.97 1.76 2.18
N HIS A 92 8.38 2.32 3.24
CA HIS A 92 8.91 3.44 4.01
C HIS A 92 8.92 4.82 3.32
N CYS A 93 7.83 5.20 2.63
CA CYS A 93 7.65 6.59 2.17
C CYS A 93 7.85 7.60 3.33
N PRO A 94 8.92 8.43 3.29
CA PRO A 94 9.30 9.34 4.39
C PRO A 94 8.17 10.30 4.74
N ARG A 95 7.51 10.84 3.71
CA ARG A 95 6.42 11.81 3.86
C ARG A 95 5.18 11.21 4.52
N LYS A 96 4.80 9.99 4.10
CA LYS A 96 3.69 9.23 4.71
C LYS A 96 3.96 8.96 6.19
N VAL A 97 5.19 8.55 6.52
CA VAL A 97 5.61 8.28 7.89
C VAL A 97 5.59 9.56 8.73
N ALA A 98 6.10 10.67 8.20
CA ALA A 98 6.05 11.97 8.87
C ALA A 98 4.61 12.40 9.20
N ALA A 99 3.70 12.29 8.23
CA ALA A 99 2.28 12.59 8.45
C ALA A 99 1.63 11.65 9.48
N LEU A 100 1.90 10.36 9.42
CA LEU A 100 1.36 9.39 10.39
C LEU A 100 1.87 9.67 11.81
N ASN A 101 3.16 9.99 11.95
CA ASN A 101 3.76 10.36 13.22
C ASN A 101 3.12 11.62 13.82
N THR A 102 2.82 12.64 13.00
CA THR A 102 2.05 13.81 13.46
C THR A 102 0.71 13.40 14.04
N LEU A 103 -0.04 12.51 13.37
CA LEU A 103 -1.35 12.06 13.85
C LEU A 103 -1.26 11.22 15.13
N ILE A 104 -0.21 10.40 15.25
CA ILE A 104 0.07 9.61 16.45
C ILE A 104 0.37 10.54 17.63
N ASN A 105 1.26 11.52 17.43
CA ASN A 105 1.62 12.49 18.47
C ASN A 105 0.43 13.37 18.89
N ALA A 106 -0.49 13.64 17.98
CA ALA A 106 -1.74 14.34 18.27
C ALA A 106 -2.81 13.46 18.95
N GLY A 107 -2.54 12.17 19.18
CA GLY A 107 -3.48 11.23 19.80
C GLY A 107 -4.65 10.84 18.89
N LEU A 108 -4.54 11.08 17.58
CA LEU A 108 -5.60 10.79 16.60
C LEU A 108 -5.48 9.39 15.99
N VAL A 109 -4.29 8.80 16.04
CA VAL A 109 -4.01 7.44 15.57
C VAL A 109 -3.23 6.72 16.67
N SER A 110 -3.64 5.49 17.00
CA SER A 110 -2.91 4.64 17.95
C SER A 110 -2.12 3.58 17.20
N THR A 111 -0.87 3.37 17.63
CA THR A 111 -0.02 2.28 17.13
C THR A 111 -0.31 0.94 17.82
N GLY A 112 -1.25 0.92 18.78
CA GLY A 112 -1.47 -0.23 19.67
C GLY A 112 -0.41 -0.38 20.76
N VAL A 113 0.68 0.39 20.70
CA VAL A 113 1.66 0.52 21.77
C VAL A 113 1.25 1.70 22.66
N PRO A 114 1.12 1.53 23.99
CA PRO A 114 0.73 2.62 24.87
C PRO A 114 1.79 3.73 24.85
N HIS A 115 1.39 4.92 24.39
CA HIS A 115 2.21 6.13 24.42
C HIS A 115 2.31 6.63 25.87
N GLY A 116 3.29 6.11 26.62
CA GLY A 116 3.46 6.48 28.04
C GLY A 116 4.52 5.71 28.83
N VAL A 117 5.19 4.72 28.24
CA VAL A 117 6.32 4.03 28.89
C VAL A 117 7.62 4.63 28.35
N ARG A 118 8.18 5.60 29.07
CA ARG A 118 9.60 5.97 28.98
C ARG A 118 10.32 5.41 30.20
#